data_AF-A0A8J2VU62-F1
#
_entry.id   AF-A0A8J2VU62-F1
#
_cell.length_a   1.000
_cell.length_b   1.000
_cell.length_c   1.000
_cell.angle_alpha   90.00
_cell.angle_beta   90.00
_cell.angle_gamma   90.00
#
_symmetry.space_group_name_H-M   'P 1'
#
loop_
_entity.id
_entity.type
_entity.pdbx_description
1 polymer ?
#
loop_
_entity_poly.entity_id
_entity_poly.type
_entity_poly.pdbx_seq_one_letter_code
_entity_poly.pdbx_strand_id
1 'polypeptide(L)'
;MSSIGPTEEIDEVKERAHFQAVVNAFKYYKLCSLERIHKSEKIISMLPPSDQKRLDKYRTYLTKFKRCLDVNNDVVHLIIKDVDTMFENVDHSTNGSHGTENFGCNYNNCEITSLKQHKMQHDVEKVQSVLKNIVRDWSAAGSGEREQCYKPILDELEARYPREEHCRSSVRVLVPGAGLGRLAWEVAGRGFSCQGNEFSLFMLFASNFILNKCVEANSYTVYPWVHQYVNHLTCEHQTLGVSFPDVPPAAHHQQQQQHFSIAAGDFLKVYTEPDEWHCVATCFFIDCAPNVIEFIERIYNILRPGGLWVNLGPLLYHYR
;
A
#
# COMPACT_ATOMS: atom_id res chain seq x y z
N MET A 1 -25.28 -27.69 -0.66
CA MET A 1 -25.15 -26.77 -1.81
C MET A 1 -26.03 -25.58 -1.51
N SER A 2 -25.47 -24.57 -0.83
CA SER A 2 -26.18 -23.33 -0.54
C SER A 2 -26.24 -22.52 -1.83
N SER A 3 -27.43 -22.20 -2.35
CA SER A 3 -27.54 -21.31 -3.51
C SER A 3 -27.13 -19.92 -3.08
N ILE A 4 -26.03 -19.41 -3.63
CA ILE A 4 -25.59 -18.03 -3.47
C ILE A 4 -26.71 -17.11 -3.98
N GLY A 5 -27.07 -16.10 -3.19
CA GLY A 5 -28.15 -15.18 -3.56
C GLY A 5 -27.74 -14.28 -4.75
N PRO A 6 -28.68 -13.79 -5.57
CA PRO A 6 -28.37 -12.94 -6.72
C PRO A 6 -27.63 -11.64 -6.35
N THR A 7 -27.74 -11.16 -5.10
CA THR A 7 -27.00 -10.00 -4.61
C THR A 7 -25.54 -10.33 -4.28
N GLU A 8 -25.27 -11.50 -3.71
CA GLU A 8 -23.91 -11.98 -3.40
C GLU A 8 -23.14 -12.27 -4.69
N GLU A 9 -23.78 -12.90 -5.68
CA GLU A 9 -23.18 -13.18 -6.98
C GLU A 9 -22.78 -11.89 -7.73
N ILE A 10 -23.60 -10.84 -7.64
CA ILE A 10 -23.29 -9.52 -8.23
C ILE A 10 -22.09 -8.86 -7.54
N ASP A 11 -21.97 -9.00 -6.22
CA ASP A 11 -20.87 -8.40 -5.48
C ASP A 11 -19.55 -9.17 -5.70
N GLU A 12 -19.57 -10.50 -5.78
CA GLU A 12 -18.40 -11.31 -6.17
C GLU A 12 -17.85 -10.92 -7.56
N VAL A 13 -18.74 -10.72 -8.55
CA VAL A 13 -18.34 -10.29 -9.90
C VAL A 13 -17.70 -8.90 -9.87
N LYS A 14 -18.22 -7.97 -9.06
CA LYS A 14 -17.63 -6.63 -8.91
C LYS A 14 -16.29 -6.69 -8.20
N GLU A 15 -16.14 -7.49 -7.16
CA GLU A 15 -14.87 -7.69 -6.45
C GLU A 15 -13.80 -8.27 -7.37
N ARG A 16 -14.16 -9.29 -8.16
CA ARG A 16 -13.25 -9.87 -9.17
C ARG A 16 -12.84 -8.84 -10.23
N ALA A 17 -13.79 -8.06 -10.74
CA ALA A 17 -13.50 -7.00 -11.70
C ALA A 17 -12.61 -5.89 -11.09
N HIS A 18 -12.84 -5.55 -9.82
CA HIS A 18 -12.00 -4.62 -9.09
C HIS A 18 -10.58 -5.15 -8.92
N PHE A 19 -10.43 -6.40 -8.48
CA PHE A 19 -9.14 -7.09 -8.36
C PHE A 19 -8.34 -7.04 -9.67
N GLN A 20 -8.96 -7.43 -10.79
CA GLN A 20 -8.32 -7.37 -12.10
C GLN A 20 -7.92 -5.94 -12.49
N ALA A 21 -8.75 -4.94 -12.18
CA ALA A 21 -8.43 -3.55 -12.45
C ALA A 21 -7.19 -3.09 -11.67
N VAL A 22 -7.08 -3.47 -10.39
CA VAL A 22 -5.92 -3.14 -9.56
C VAL A 22 -4.67 -3.85 -10.07
N VAL A 23 -4.73 -5.16 -10.36
CA VAL A 23 -3.59 -5.89 -10.96
C VAL A 23 -3.13 -5.23 -12.26
N ASN A 24 -4.06 -4.82 -13.12
CA ASN A 24 -3.74 -4.11 -14.35
C ASN A 24 -3.07 -2.76 -14.08
N ALA A 25 -3.51 -2.00 -13.08
CA ALA A 25 -2.86 -0.74 -12.72
C ALA A 25 -1.38 -0.92 -12.35
N PHE A 26 -1.04 -1.98 -11.60
CA PHE A 26 0.37 -2.34 -11.36
C PHE A 26 1.08 -2.70 -12.67
N LYS A 27 0.49 -3.57 -13.52
CA LYS A 27 1.09 -3.98 -14.81
C LYS A 27 1.37 -2.79 -15.75
N TYR A 28 0.49 -1.78 -15.76
CA TYR A 28 0.59 -0.62 -16.64
C TYR A 28 1.36 0.56 -16.03
N TYR A 29 1.81 0.46 -14.77
CA TYR A 29 2.53 1.52 -14.06
C TYR A 29 3.63 2.17 -14.90
N LYS A 30 4.55 1.37 -15.44
CA LYS A 30 5.68 1.87 -16.22
C LYS A 30 5.24 2.49 -17.54
N LEU A 31 4.29 1.86 -18.24
CA LEU A 31 3.79 2.36 -19.52
C LEU A 31 3.22 3.78 -19.37
N CYS A 32 2.31 3.96 -18.42
CA CYS A 32 1.71 5.27 -18.13
C CYS A 32 2.76 6.27 -17.62
N SER A 33 3.72 5.82 -16.81
CA SER A 33 4.80 6.69 -16.31
C SER A 33 5.75 7.18 -17.41
N LEU A 34 5.95 6.39 -18.47
CA LEU A 34 6.82 6.74 -19.60
C LEU A 34 6.21 7.80 -20.53
N GLU A 35 4.88 7.91 -20.60
CA GLU A 35 4.20 8.84 -21.52
C GLU A 35 4.71 10.28 -21.37
N ARG A 36 4.93 10.72 -20.12
CA ARG A 36 5.44 12.07 -19.84
C ARG A 36 6.89 12.26 -20.30
N ILE A 37 7.71 11.22 -20.18
CA ILE A 37 9.09 11.26 -20.66
C ILE A 37 9.10 11.32 -22.18
N HIS A 38 8.32 10.47 -22.85
CA HIS A 38 8.20 10.49 -24.31
C HIS A 38 7.67 11.84 -24.82
N LYS A 39 6.69 12.44 -24.14
CA LYS A 39 6.22 13.79 -24.44
C LYS A 39 7.35 14.82 -24.34
N SER A 40 8.17 14.74 -23.29
CA SER A 40 9.31 15.64 -23.11
C SER A 40 10.36 15.45 -24.21
N GLU A 41 10.73 14.20 -24.54
CA GLU A 41 11.68 13.89 -25.60
C GLU A 41 11.19 14.37 -26.97
N LYS A 42 9.90 14.19 -27.28
CA LYS A 42 9.28 14.67 -28.51
C LYS A 42 9.34 16.19 -28.60
N ILE A 43 9.03 16.91 -27.52
CA ILE A 43 9.14 18.37 -27.47
C ILE A 43 10.57 18.80 -27.77
N ILE A 44 11.57 18.19 -27.12
CA ILE A 44 12.97 18.56 -27.32
C ILE A 44 13.39 18.28 -28.78
N SER A 45 12.97 17.17 -29.39
CA SER A 45 13.31 16.88 -30.79
C SER A 45 12.76 17.88 -31.82
N MET A 46 11.70 18.62 -31.46
CA MET A 46 11.10 19.64 -32.31
C MET A 46 11.77 21.02 -32.18
N LEU A 47 12.68 21.20 -31.22
CA LEU A 47 13.38 22.47 -31.01
C LEU A 47 14.51 22.69 -32.03
N PRO A 48 14.95 23.95 -32.27
CA PRO A 48 16.13 24.24 -33.08
C PRO A 48 17.39 23.51 -32.56
N PRO A 49 18.34 23.12 -33.43
CA PRO A 49 19.53 22.35 -33.01
C PRO A 49 20.37 23.01 -31.91
N SER A 50 20.44 24.35 -31.90
CA SER A 50 21.12 25.12 -30.85
C SER A 50 20.50 24.93 -29.46
N ASP A 51 19.17 24.84 -29.40
CA ASP A 51 18.43 24.70 -28.15
C ASP A 51 18.41 23.25 -27.67
N GLN A 52 18.36 22.29 -28.62
CA GLN A 52 18.55 20.88 -28.29
C GLN A 52 19.88 20.65 -27.57
N LYS A 53 20.97 21.24 -28.07
CA LYS A 53 22.30 21.15 -27.45
C LYS A 53 22.34 21.76 -26.03
N ARG A 54 21.57 22.83 -25.78
CA ARG A 54 21.45 23.41 -24.43
C ARG A 54 20.75 22.47 -23.44
N LEU A 55 19.98 21.51 -23.94
CA LEU A 55 19.21 20.54 -23.16
C LEU A 55 19.85 19.15 -23.08
N ASP A 56 21.12 18.99 -23.49
CA ASP A 56 21.82 17.69 -23.45
C ASP A 56 21.84 17.09 -22.04
N LYS A 57 22.10 17.92 -21.02
CA LYS A 57 22.03 17.51 -19.60
C LYS A 57 20.63 17.00 -19.22
N TYR A 58 19.59 17.64 -19.75
CA TYR A 58 18.21 17.22 -19.49
C TYR A 58 17.90 15.89 -20.19
N ARG A 59 18.40 15.65 -21.41
CA ARG A 59 18.28 14.33 -22.09
C ARG A 59 18.98 13.22 -21.30
N THR A 60 20.17 13.48 -20.77
CA THR A 60 20.87 12.52 -19.88
C THR A 60 20.04 12.26 -18.61
N TYR A 61 19.46 13.30 -18.02
CA TYR A 61 18.56 13.18 -16.89
C TYR A 61 17.33 12.32 -17.20
N LEU A 62 16.67 12.51 -18.35
CA LEU A 62 15.53 11.67 -18.77
C LEU A 62 15.92 10.19 -18.92
N THR A 63 17.17 9.91 -19.34
CA THR A 63 17.69 8.54 -19.37
C THR A 63 17.84 7.95 -17.98
N LYS A 64 18.36 8.73 -17.01
CA LYS A 64 18.42 8.33 -15.60
C LYS A 64 17.01 8.09 -15.03
N PHE A 65 16.08 8.96 -15.35
CA PHE A 65 14.68 8.84 -14.95
C PHE A 65 14.08 7.51 -15.44
N LYS A 66 14.24 7.17 -16.72
CA LYS A 66 13.76 5.88 -17.27
C LYS A 66 14.28 4.68 -16.46
N ARG A 67 15.56 4.69 -16.07
CA ARG A 67 16.15 3.65 -15.22
C ARG A 67 15.51 3.58 -13.82
N CYS A 68 15.18 4.72 -13.22
CA CYS A 68 14.44 4.73 -11.95
C CYS A 68 13.05 4.11 -12.10
N LEU A 69 12.37 4.33 -13.23
CA LEU A 69 11.09 3.67 -13.53
C LEU A 69 11.25 2.18 -13.78
N ASP A 70 12.35 1.73 -14.39
CA ASP A 70 12.66 0.30 -14.54
C ASP A 70 12.73 -0.38 -13.18
N VAL A 71 13.49 0.18 -12.24
CA VAL A 71 13.61 -0.36 -10.87
C VAL A 71 12.28 -0.36 -10.13
N ASN A 72 11.51 0.73 -10.22
CA ASN A 72 10.17 0.75 -9.62
C ASN A 72 9.26 -0.31 -10.23
N ASN A 73 9.34 -0.53 -11.54
CA ASN A 73 8.53 -1.51 -12.24
C ASN A 73 8.86 -2.94 -11.79
N ASP A 74 10.14 -3.23 -11.54
CA ASP A 74 10.56 -4.52 -10.99
C ASP A 74 9.91 -4.76 -9.60
N VAL A 75 9.93 -3.75 -8.73
CA VAL A 75 9.25 -3.81 -7.42
C VAL A 75 7.74 -3.98 -7.57
N VAL A 76 7.10 -3.21 -8.45
CA VAL A 76 5.66 -3.30 -8.74
C VAL A 76 5.27 -4.69 -9.25
N HIS A 77 6.10 -5.33 -10.08
CA HIS A 77 5.88 -6.70 -10.52
C HIS A 77 6.09 -7.74 -9.42
N LEU A 78 7.06 -7.53 -8.53
CA LEU A 78 7.24 -8.38 -7.36
C LEU A 78 6.02 -8.32 -6.43
N ILE A 79 5.42 -7.13 -6.24
CA ILE A 79 4.20 -6.95 -5.45
C ILE A 79 3.05 -7.80 -5.99
N ILE A 80 2.87 -7.85 -7.32
CA ILE A 80 1.77 -8.60 -7.94
C ILE A 80 2.13 -10.05 -8.33
N LYS A 81 3.33 -10.53 -8.01
CA LYS A 81 3.81 -11.84 -8.48
C LYS A 81 2.96 -13.00 -7.95
N ASP A 82 2.53 -12.91 -6.68
CA ASP A 82 1.86 -14.00 -5.97
C ASP A 82 0.41 -13.66 -5.57
N VAL A 83 -0.15 -12.55 -6.07
CA VAL A 83 -1.48 -12.05 -5.65
C VAL A 83 -2.62 -12.98 -6.05
N ASP A 84 -2.43 -13.78 -7.11
CA ASP A 84 -3.41 -14.78 -7.54
C ASP A 84 -3.61 -15.89 -6.50
N THR A 85 -2.68 -16.05 -5.55
CA THR A 85 -2.77 -17.02 -4.44
C THR A 85 -3.08 -16.36 -3.09
N MET A 86 -3.30 -15.04 -3.07
CA MET A 86 -3.44 -14.26 -1.84
C MET A 86 -4.82 -14.36 -1.19
N PHE A 87 -5.88 -14.55 -1.98
CA PHE A 87 -7.26 -14.61 -1.50
C PHE A 87 -7.91 -15.93 -1.87
N GLU A 88 -8.54 -16.58 -0.89
CA GLU A 88 -9.24 -17.87 -1.08
C GLU A 88 -10.45 -17.77 -2.01
N ASN A 89 -11.00 -16.56 -2.21
CA ASN A 89 -12.20 -16.30 -3.01
C ASN A 89 -11.91 -16.01 -4.50
N VAL A 90 -10.66 -16.10 -4.96
CA VAL A 90 -10.31 -15.90 -6.37
C VAL A 90 -10.22 -17.26 -7.06
N ASP A 91 -11.29 -17.63 -7.75
CA ASP A 91 -11.42 -18.92 -8.44
C ASP A 91 -10.22 -19.18 -9.39
N HIS A 92 -9.37 -20.15 -9.03
CA HIS A 92 -8.11 -20.46 -9.72
C HIS A 92 -8.30 -21.19 -11.05
N SER A 93 -9.53 -21.45 -11.48
CA SER A 93 -9.84 -22.10 -12.75
C SER A 93 -9.79 -21.08 -13.89
N THR A 94 -8.59 -20.61 -14.23
CA THR A 94 -8.27 -20.24 -15.61
C THR A 94 -7.35 -21.31 -16.18
N ASN A 95 -7.83 -21.98 -17.21
CA ASN A 95 -7.21 -23.11 -17.88
C ASN A 95 -5.73 -22.87 -18.21
N GLY A 96 -4.89 -23.79 -17.71
CA GLY A 96 -3.70 -24.34 -18.35
C GLY A 96 -2.78 -23.39 -19.13
N SER A 97 -1.64 -23.06 -18.53
CA SER A 97 -0.34 -23.15 -19.19
C SER A 97 0.75 -23.29 -18.13
N HIS A 98 1.41 -24.45 -18.11
CA HIS A 98 2.66 -24.64 -17.40
C HIS A 98 3.65 -23.52 -17.77
N GLY A 99 4.35 -23.01 -16.76
CA GLY A 99 5.23 -21.86 -16.86
C GLY A 99 6.13 -21.87 -18.08
N THR A 100 5.98 -20.85 -18.91
CA THR A 100 7.01 -20.08 -19.63
C THR A 100 6.28 -19.06 -20.50
N GLU A 101 5.41 -18.24 -19.91
CA GLU A 101 4.99 -17.02 -20.61
C GLU A 101 6.09 -15.99 -20.39
N ASN A 102 6.87 -15.74 -21.45
CA ASN A 102 7.72 -14.57 -21.53
C ASN A 102 6.87 -13.34 -21.14
N PHE A 103 7.25 -12.65 -20.06
CA PHE A 103 6.69 -11.38 -19.60
C PHE A 103 7.01 -10.23 -20.57
N GLY A 104 6.69 -10.41 -21.85
CA GLY A 104 6.77 -9.41 -22.90
C GLY A 104 5.37 -8.88 -23.17
N CYS A 105 4.92 -7.89 -22.39
CA CYS A 105 3.74 -7.12 -22.76
C CYS A 105 4.04 -6.41 -24.09
N ASN A 106 3.29 -6.70 -25.15
CA ASN A 106 3.48 -6.04 -26.45
C ASN A 106 2.92 -4.60 -26.36
N TYR A 107 3.77 -3.67 -25.92
CA TYR A 107 3.46 -2.27 -25.59
C TYR A 107 2.87 -1.43 -26.74
N ASN A 108 2.77 -1.99 -27.95
CA ASN A 108 2.50 -1.23 -29.18
C ASN A 108 1.03 -1.25 -29.65
N ASN A 109 0.12 -1.97 -28.98
CA ASN A 109 -1.22 -2.21 -29.56
C ASN A 109 -2.43 -2.06 -28.62
N CYS A 110 -2.33 -1.28 -27.53
CA CYS A 110 -3.47 -1.05 -26.64
C CYS A 110 -4.25 0.21 -27.06
N GLU A 111 -5.25 0.06 -27.94
CA GLU A 111 -6.26 1.10 -28.19
C GLU A 111 -7.20 1.20 -26.98
N ILE A 112 -6.84 2.05 -26.01
CA ILE A 112 -7.65 2.33 -24.83
C ILE A 112 -8.55 3.54 -25.14
N THR A 113 -9.87 3.37 -25.01
CA THR A 113 -10.84 4.47 -25.13
C THR A 113 -10.60 5.54 -24.05
N SER A 114 -10.88 6.82 -24.32
CA SER A 114 -10.51 7.96 -23.45
C SER A 114 -10.97 7.83 -21.98
N LEU A 115 -12.18 7.32 -21.73
CA LEU A 115 -12.70 7.04 -20.38
C LEU A 115 -11.92 5.92 -19.65
N LYS A 116 -11.54 4.86 -20.38
CA LYS A 116 -10.71 3.78 -19.84
C LYS A 116 -9.28 4.28 -19.57
N GLN A 117 -8.77 5.19 -20.39
CA GLN A 117 -7.45 5.80 -20.20
C GLN A 117 -7.41 6.68 -18.95
N HIS A 118 -8.43 7.52 -18.73
CA HIS A 118 -8.55 8.33 -17.52
C HIS A 118 -8.64 7.49 -16.24
N LYS A 119 -9.45 6.43 -16.25
CA LYS A 119 -9.56 5.51 -15.11
C LYS A 119 -8.23 4.80 -14.83
N MET A 120 -7.56 4.30 -15.87
CA MET A 120 -6.25 3.67 -15.73
C MET A 120 -5.21 4.62 -15.14
N GLN A 121 -5.20 5.89 -15.57
CA GLN A 121 -4.27 6.89 -15.04
C GLN A 121 -4.49 7.15 -13.55
N HIS A 122 -5.74 7.27 -13.11
CA HIS A 122 -6.08 7.41 -11.69
C HIS A 122 -5.69 6.18 -10.86
N ASP A 123 -5.90 4.97 -11.38
CA ASP A 123 -5.49 3.75 -10.68
C ASP A 123 -3.95 3.62 -10.63
N VAL A 124 -3.23 4.08 -11.65
CA VAL A 124 -1.76 4.17 -11.62
C VAL A 124 -1.28 5.18 -10.57
N GLU A 125 -1.97 6.30 -10.36
CA GLU A 125 -1.64 7.25 -9.28
C GLU A 125 -1.72 6.60 -7.90
N LYS A 126 -2.63 5.64 -7.69
CA LYS A 126 -2.65 4.84 -6.46
C LYS A 126 -1.42 3.95 -6.30
N VAL A 127 -0.91 3.36 -7.40
CA VAL A 127 0.38 2.64 -7.38
C VAL A 127 1.53 3.58 -7.01
N GLN A 128 1.52 4.83 -7.49
CA GLN A 128 2.52 5.83 -7.11
C GLN A 128 2.45 6.15 -5.60
N SER A 129 1.24 6.24 -5.05
CA SER A 129 1.03 6.40 -3.61
C SER A 129 1.53 5.20 -2.82
N VAL A 130 1.35 3.96 -3.29
CA VAL A 130 1.94 2.77 -2.66
C VAL A 130 3.45 2.90 -2.54
N LEU A 131 4.15 3.30 -3.60
CA LEU A 131 5.60 3.47 -3.58
C LEU A 131 6.06 4.51 -2.53
N LYS A 132 5.28 5.56 -2.30
CA LYS A 132 5.54 6.53 -1.22
C LYS A 132 5.24 5.94 0.16
N ASN A 133 4.17 5.16 0.30
CA ASN A 133 3.85 4.50 1.57
C ASN A 133 4.91 3.47 1.98
N ILE A 134 5.59 2.81 1.02
CA ILE A 134 6.76 1.95 1.31
C ILE A 134 7.84 2.73 2.05
N VAL A 135 8.09 3.99 1.66
CA VAL A 135 9.07 4.86 2.33
C VAL A 135 8.65 5.11 3.77
N ARG A 136 7.41 5.55 3.99
CA ARG A 136 6.86 5.84 5.31
C ARG A 136 6.97 4.62 6.23
N ASP A 137 6.48 3.47 5.79
CA ASP A 137 6.29 2.31 6.66
C ASP A 137 7.52 1.42 6.78
N TRP A 138 8.35 1.29 5.74
CA TRP A 138 9.35 0.23 5.66
C TRP A 138 10.72 0.71 5.21
N SER A 139 11.01 2.01 5.26
CA SER A 139 12.36 2.51 5.02
C SER A 139 12.91 3.28 6.22
N ALA A 140 14.24 3.34 6.31
CA ALA A 140 14.91 4.17 7.31
C ALA A 140 14.59 5.66 7.09
N ALA A 141 14.36 6.08 5.84
CA ALA A 141 13.98 7.45 5.50
C ALA A 141 12.61 7.86 6.08
N GLY A 142 11.70 6.90 6.30
CA GLY A 142 10.41 7.13 6.95
C GLY A 142 10.44 7.14 8.48
N SER A 143 11.58 6.81 9.11
CA SER A 143 11.67 6.64 10.57
C SER A 143 11.25 7.88 11.36
N GLY A 144 11.69 9.07 10.94
CA GLY A 144 11.31 10.33 11.60
C GLY A 144 9.82 10.66 11.52
N GLU A 145 9.13 10.20 10.47
CA GLU A 145 7.68 10.34 10.32
C GLU A 145 6.94 9.34 11.22
N ARG A 146 7.42 8.08 11.27
CA ARG A 146 6.89 7.06 12.18
C ARG A 146 7.10 7.43 13.64
N GLU A 147 8.22 8.04 13.99
CA GLU A 147 8.47 8.53 15.35
C GLU A 147 7.45 9.59 15.77
N GLN A 148 6.96 10.41 14.85
CA GLN A 148 5.94 11.43 15.17
C GLN A 148 4.51 10.87 15.15
N CYS A 149 4.26 9.81 14.39
CA CYS A 149 2.91 9.26 14.18
C CYS A 149 2.63 8.00 15.00
N TYR A 150 3.53 7.02 14.95
CA TYR A 150 3.32 5.70 15.54
C TYR A 150 3.74 5.67 17.00
N LYS A 151 4.85 6.32 17.36
CA LYS A 151 5.33 6.31 18.74
C LYS A 151 4.30 6.82 19.75
N PRO A 152 3.58 7.94 19.54
CA PRO A 152 2.56 8.37 20.52
C PRO A 152 1.47 7.32 20.75
N ILE A 153 1.04 6.62 19.69
CA ILE A 153 0.04 5.55 19.79
C ILE A 153 0.61 4.35 20.57
N LEU A 154 1.85 3.98 20.27
CA LEU A 154 2.53 2.86 20.91
C LEU A 154 2.80 3.15 22.40
N ASP A 155 3.21 4.38 22.73
CA ASP A 155 3.45 4.82 24.11
C ASP A 155 2.15 4.77 24.93
N GLU A 156 1.02 5.21 24.38
CA GLU A 156 -0.30 5.11 25.03
C GLU A 156 -0.72 3.65 25.30
N LEU A 157 -0.48 2.75 24.34
CA LEU A 157 -0.72 1.32 24.52
C LEU A 157 0.14 0.73 25.64
N GLU A 158 1.42 1.09 25.69
CA GLU A 158 2.35 0.57 26.70
C GLU A 158 2.08 1.14 28.09
N ALA A 159 1.66 2.41 28.19
CA ALA A 159 1.23 3.03 29.43
C ALA A 159 -0.09 2.44 29.95
N ARG A 160 -1.04 2.14 29.05
CA ARG A 160 -2.33 1.52 29.42
C ARG A 160 -2.18 0.07 29.84
N TYR A 161 -1.22 -0.64 29.25
CA TYR A 161 -0.96 -2.07 29.49
C TYR A 161 0.54 -2.33 29.77
N PRO A 162 1.06 -1.96 30.96
CA PRO A 162 2.44 -2.27 31.36
C PRO A 162 2.71 -3.79 31.35
N ARG A 163 3.93 -4.21 30.98
CA ARG A 163 4.27 -5.65 30.86
C ARG A 163 4.27 -6.37 32.20
N GLU A 164 4.53 -5.63 33.26
CA GLU A 164 4.61 -6.09 34.65
C GLU A 164 3.21 -6.41 35.21
N GLU A 165 2.18 -5.76 34.66
CA GLU A 165 0.79 -5.84 35.16
C GLU A 165 -0.14 -6.59 34.21
N HIS A 166 0.19 -6.65 32.91
CA HIS A 166 -0.67 -7.23 31.89
C HIS A 166 0.03 -8.30 31.04
N CYS A 167 -0.67 -9.41 30.84
CA CYS A 167 -0.33 -10.38 29.80
C CYS A 167 -0.70 -9.79 28.43
N ARG A 168 0.20 -9.01 27.82
CA ARG A 168 -0.06 -8.29 26.55
C ARG A 168 -0.56 -9.21 25.42
N SER A 169 -0.18 -10.49 25.40
CA SER A 169 -0.66 -11.43 24.37
C SER A 169 -2.16 -11.72 24.46
N SER A 170 -2.79 -11.43 25.60
CA SER A 170 -4.25 -11.50 25.77
C SER A 170 -4.96 -10.19 25.41
N VAL A 171 -4.22 -9.09 25.26
CA VAL A 171 -4.74 -7.76 24.91
C VAL A 171 -4.84 -7.67 23.40
N ARG A 172 -6.07 -7.78 22.91
CA ARG A 172 -6.44 -7.63 21.49
C ARG A 172 -6.48 -6.16 21.06
N VAL A 173 -5.64 -5.81 20.10
CA VAL A 173 -5.55 -4.47 19.51
C VAL A 173 -5.93 -4.53 18.03
N LEU A 174 -6.86 -3.67 17.62
CA LEU A 174 -7.24 -3.49 16.22
C LEU A 174 -6.61 -2.21 15.67
N VAL A 175 -6.05 -2.29 14.45
CA VAL A 175 -5.52 -1.14 13.71
C VAL A 175 -6.28 -1.00 12.39
N PRO A 176 -7.38 -0.22 12.35
CA PRO A 176 -8.11 0.07 11.12
C PRO A 176 -7.30 0.94 10.16
N GLY A 177 -7.42 0.69 8.85
CA GLY A 177 -6.64 1.41 7.83
C GLY A 177 -5.15 1.19 8.00
N ALA A 178 -4.73 -0.07 8.16
CA ALA A 178 -3.37 -0.43 8.51
C ALA A 178 -2.33 -0.11 7.42
N GLY A 179 -2.76 0.22 6.19
CA GLY A 179 -1.85 0.55 5.09
C GLY A 179 -0.90 -0.60 4.78
N LEU A 180 0.41 -0.36 4.90
CA LEU A 180 1.42 -1.41 4.69
C LEU A 180 1.74 -2.22 5.97
N GLY A 181 0.98 -1.99 7.04
CA GLY A 181 0.97 -2.83 8.23
C GLY A 181 2.06 -2.54 9.25
N ARG A 182 2.89 -1.49 9.07
CA ARG A 182 4.02 -1.21 9.98
C ARG A 182 3.58 -0.96 11.42
N LEU A 183 2.54 -0.12 11.63
CA LEU A 183 2.03 0.17 12.98
C LEU A 183 1.52 -1.10 13.65
N ALA A 184 0.68 -1.89 12.95
CA ALA A 184 0.17 -3.15 13.47
C ALA A 184 1.28 -4.17 13.77
N TRP A 185 2.31 -4.22 12.92
CA TRP A 185 3.49 -5.05 13.14
C TRP A 185 4.30 -4.62 14.38
N GLU A 186 4.41 -3.31 14.64
CA GLU A 186 5.07 -2.75 15.82
C GLU A 186 4.28 -2.93 17.12
N VAL A 187 2.93 -2.91 17.04
CA VAL A 187 2.05 -3.27 18.16
C VAL A 187 2.24 -4.74 18.51
N ALA A 188 2.21 -5.64 17.53
CA ALA A 188 2.48 -7.06 17.74
C ALA A 188 3.89 -7.29 18.32
N GLY A 189 4.91 -6.59 17.80
CA GLY A 189 6.29 -6.65 18.30
C GLY A 189 6.46 -6.20 19.76
N ARG A 190 5.46 -5.54 20.35
CA ARG A 190 5.45 -5.13 21.77
C ARG A 190 4.77 -6.13 22.70
N GLY A 191 4.31 -7.26 22.19
CA GLY A 191 3.66 -8.32 22.96
C GLY A 191 2.16 -8.42 22.77
N PHE A 192 1.53 -7.52 22.01
CA PHE A 192 0.08 -7.46 21.87
C PHE A 192 -0.45 -8.44 20.82
N SER A 193 -1.68 -8.92 21.01
CA SER A 193 -2.40 -9.62 19.94
C SER A 193 -2.97 -8.58 18.98
N CYS A 194 -2.30 -8.35 17.84
CA CYS A 194 -2.65 -7.28 16.92
C CYS A 194 -3.29 -7.80 15.63
N GLN A 195 -4.36 -7.14 15.20
CA GLN A 195 -4.91 -7.29 13.86
C GLN A 195 -4.93 -5.94 13.15
N GLY A 196 -4.32 -5.87 11.96
CA GLY A 196 -4.55 -4.76 11.04
C GLY A 196 -5.80 -5.00 10.21
N ASN A 197 -6.46 -3.94 9.76
CA ASN A 197 -7.51 -4.01 8.74
C ASN A 197 -7.19 -3.10 7.58
N GLU A 198 -7.35 -3.59 6.35
CA GLU A 198 -7.17 -2.78 5.16
C GLU A 198 -8.19 -3.17 4.09
N PHE A 199 -8.74 -2.17 3.39
CA PHE A 199 -9.72 -2.35 2.34
C PHE A 199 -9.11 -2.25 0.94
N SER A 200 -8.08 -1.40 0.78
CA SER A 200 -7.45 -1.14 -0.51
C SER A 200 -6.60 -2.33 -0.96
N LEU A 201 -6.98 -2.95 -2.08
CA LEU A 201 -6.17 -3.99 -2.72
C LEU A 201 -4.75 -3.53 -3.05
N PHE A 202 -4.56 -2.23 -3.36
CA PHE A 202 -3.23 -1.67 -3.59
C PHE A 202 -2.32 -1.81 -2.37
N MET A 203 -2.86 -1.53 -1.18
CA MET A 203 -2.14 -1.65 0.09
C MET A 203 -1.98 -3.10 0.50
N LEU A 204 -3.03 -3.93 0.33
CA LEU A 204 -2.99 -5.36 0.63
C LEU A 204 -1.93 -6.11 -0.18
N PHE A 205 -1.84 -5.86 -1.50
CA PHE A 205 -0.81 -6.50 -2.33
C PHE A 205 0.60 -6.13 -1.84
N ALA A 206 0.84 -4.85 -1.58
CA ALA A 206 2.13 -4.36 -1.14
C ALA A 206 2.49 -4.83 0.28
N SER A 207 1.52 -4.83 1.20
CA SER A 207 1.72 -5.30 2.58
C SER A 207 2.03 -6.80 2.61
N ASN A 208 1.33 -7.61 1.81
CA ASN A 208 1.61 -9.04 1.67
C ASN A 208 3.03 -9.30 1.14
N PHE A 209 3.44 -8.58 0.09
CA PHE A 209 4.81 -8.68 -0.43
C PHE A 209 5.86 -8.34 0.64
N ILE A 210 5.67 -7.24 1.37
CA ILE A 210 6.63 -6.81 2.38
C ILE A 210 6.67 -7.79 3.56
N LEU A 211 5.53 -8.08 4.16
CA LEU A 211 5.42 -8.87 5.38
C LEU A 211 5.79 -10.34 5.18
N ASN A 212 5.47 -10.91 4.01
CA ASN A 212 5.59 -12.36 3.78
C ASN A 212 6.72 -12.75 2.82
N LYS A 213 7.28 -11.82 2.03
CA LYS A 213 8.28 -12.16 0.99
C LYS A 213 9.61 -11.44 1.19
N CYS A 214 9.65 -10.30 1.86
CA CYS A 214 10.91 -9.60 2.13
C CYS A 214 11.62 -10.19 3.35
N VAL A 215 12.69 -10.94 3.13
CA VAL A 215 13.42 -11.65 4.20
C VAL A 215 14.65 -10.90 4.70
N GLU A 216 15.27 -10.07 3.84
CA GLU A 216 16.49 -9.34 4.14
C GLU A 216 16.24 -7.83 4.21
N ALA A 217 16.88 -7.17 5.18
CA ALA A 217 16.82 -5.73 5.30
C ALA A 217 17.51 -5.04 4.11
N ASN A 218 16.91 -3.96 3.62
CA ASN A 218 17.40 -3.12 2.52
C ASN A 218 17.67 -3.88 1.21
N SER A 219 16.98 -5.00 0.99
CA SER A 219 17.14 -5.87 -0.19
C SER A 219 16.52 -5.29 -1.46
N TYR A 220 15.58 -4.34 -1.34
CA TYR A 220 14.91 -3.69 -2.46
C TYR A 220 15.11 -2.17 -2.44
N THR A 221 14.93 -1.52 -3.58
CA THR A 221 15.00 -0.05 -3.71
C THR A 221 13.81 0.47 -4.50
N VAL A 222 13.20 1.56 -4.02
CA VAL A 222 12.19 2.34 -4.76
C VAL A 222 12.69 3.77 -5.01
N TYR A 223 12.22 4.37 -6.09
CA TYR A 223 12.38 5.77 -6.45
C TYR A 223 11.01 6.47 -6.33
N PRO A 224 10.57 6.81 -5.11
CA PRO A 224 9.20 7.26 -4.82
C PRO A 224 8.89 8.67 -5.37
N TRP A 225 9.92 9.46 -5.66
CA TRP A 225 9.81 10.88 -6.02
C TRP A 225 9.73 11.14 -7.52
N VAL A 226 9.89 10.11 -8.36
CA VAL A 226 9.95 10.27 -9.82
C VAL A 226 8.69 10.93 -10.39
N HIS A 227 7.54 10.75 -9.76
CA HIS A 227 6.27 11.33 -10.20
C HIS A 227 6.00 12.75 -9.69
N GLN A 228 6.84 13.27 -8.80
CA GLN A 228 6.80 14.68 -8.41
C GLN A 228 7.58 15.47 -9.45
N TYR A 229 6.98 16.46 -10.11
CA TYR A 229 7.64 17.24 -11.17
C TYR A 229 7.89 18.70 -10.81
N VAL A 230 7.51 19.08 -9.59
CA VAL A 230 7.59 20.44 -9.07
C VAL A 230 8.30 20.42 -7.72
N ASN A 231 8.79 21.58 -7.30
CA ASN A 231 9.42 21.78 -5.99
C ASN A 231 10.69 20.93 -5.77
N HIS A 232 11.47 20.69 -6.82
CA HIS A 232 12.80 20.10 -6.73
C HIS A 232 13.87 21.19 -6.73
N LEU A 233 14.71 21.22 -5.69
CA LEU A 233 15.89 22.09 -5.67
C LEU A 233 16.95 21.62 -6.69
N THR A 234 17.07 20.30 -6.86
CA THR A 234 18.00 19.67 -7.80
C THR A 234 17.32 18.49 -8.50
N CYS A 235 17.81 18.12 -9.70
CA CYS A 235 17.28 16.98 -10.44
C CYS A 235 17.51 15.65 -9.72
N GLU A 236 18.54 15.60 -8.87
CA GLU A 236 18.91 14.46 -8.05
C GLU A 236 17.81 14.11 -7.04
N HIS A 237 17.10 15.10 -6.48
CA HIS A 237 16.01 14.85 -5.52
C HIS A 237 14.88 14.00 -6.14
N GLN A 238 14.51 14.25 -7.40
CA GLN A 238 13.49 13.48 -8.10
C GLN A 238 13.90 12.02 -8.35
N THR A 239 15.21 11.76 -8.42
CA THR A 239 15.79 10.44 -8.73
C THR A 239 16.47 9.81 -7.52
N LEU A 240 16.15 10.27 -6.31
CA LEU A 240 16.67 9.70 -5.08
C LEU A 240 16.01 8.34 -4.81
N GLY A 241 16.84 7.31 -4.69
CA GLY A 241 16.42 5.95 -4.34
C GLY A 241 16.36 5.77 -2.82
N VAL A 242 15.44 4.93 -2.37
CA VAL A 242 15.22 4.57 -0.96
C VAL A 242 15.14 3.06 -0.84
N SER A 243 15.96 2.48 0.03
CA SER A 243 15.98 1.04 0.29
C SER A 243 14.93 0.60 1.32
N PHE A 244 14.43 -0.63 1.17
CA PHE A 244 13.42 -1.24 2.04
C PHE A 244 13.51 -2.79 1.96
N PRO A 245 12.94 -3.54 2.92
CA PRO A 245 12.46 -3.05 4.21
C PRO A 245 13.64 -2.69 5.15
N ASP A 246 13.50 -1.69 6.02
CA ASP A 246 14.55 -1.28 6.97
C ASP A 246 14.80 -2.32 8.07
N VAL A 247 13.81 -3.18 8.32
CA VAL A 247 13.88 -4.33 9.21
C VAL A 247 13.27 -5.56 8.54
N PRO A 248 13.80 -6.78 8.75
CA PRO A 248 13.22 -8.00 8.19
C PRO A 248 11.91 -8.38 8.95
N PRO A 249 10.71 -8.33 8.33
CA PRO A 249 9.44 -8.47 9.05
C PRO A 249 9.24 -9.84 9.70
N ALA A 250 9.63 -10.93 9.02
CA ALA A 250 9.41 -12.30 9.48
C ALA A 250 10.30 -12.70 10.67
N ALA A 251 11.56 -12.22 10.70
CA ALA A 251 12.52 -12.59 11.74
C ALA A 251 12.11 -12.07 13.13
N HIS A 252 11.42 -10.93 13.20
CA HIS A 252 11.06 -10.28 14.45
C HIS A 252 9.88 -10.93 15.17
N HIS A 253 8.94 -11.55 14.44
CA HIS A 253 7.72 -12.13 15.03
C HIS A 253 7.85 -13.63 15.35
N GLN A 254 8.64 -14.37 14.58
CA GLN A 254 8.89 -15.80 14.83
C GLN A 254 9.57 -16.06 16.18
N GLN A 255 10.39 -15.13 16.66
CA GLN A 255 11.09 -15.28 17.94
C GLN A 255 10.18 -15.12 19.16
N GLN A 256 9.00 -14.52 19.00
CA GLN A 256 8.18 -14.07 20.14
C GLN A 256 6.77 -14.67 20.20
N GLN A 257 6.43 -15.63 19.31
CA GLN A 257 5.07 -16.23 19.24
C GLN A 257 3.95 -15.17 19.22
N GLN A 258 4.16 -14.04 18.52
CA GLN A 258 3.20 -12.95 18.52
C GLN A 258 2.03 -13.24 17.58
N HIS A 259 0.81 -12.91 18.03
CA HIS A 259 -0.38 -12.98 17.19
C HIS A 259 -0.49 -11.70 16.35
N PHE A 260 -0.03 -11.77 15.10
CA PHE A 260 -0.16 -10.70 14.11
C PHE A 260 -0.95 -11.20 12.90
N SER A 261 -1.94 -10.43 12.45
CA SER A 261 -2.72 -10.71 11.24
C SER A 261 -3.18 -9.41 10.56
N ILE A 262 -3.55 -9.50 9.28
CA ILE A 262 -4.23 -8.41 8.56
C ILE A 262 -5.52 -8.98 7.95
N ALA A 263 -6.66 -8.36 8.25
CA ALA A 263 -7.94 -8.69 7.65
C ALA A 263 -8.25 -7.76 6.47
N ALA A 264 -8.55 -8.34 5.30
CA ALA A 264 -8.97 -7.61 4.13
C ALA A 264 -10.48 -7.31 4.19
N GLY A 265 -10.86 -6.06 3.94
CA GLY A 265 -12.27 -5.67 3.82
C GLY A 265 -12.60 -4.33 4.48
N ASP A 266 -13.83 -3.88 4.28
CA ASP A 266 -14.35 -2.64 4.85
C ASP A 266 -14.48 -2.77 6.38
N PHE A 267 -13.88 -1.84 7.12
CA PHE A 267 -13.95 -1.78 8.58
C PHE A 267 -15.38 -1.90 9.13
N LEU A 268 -16.35 -1.22 8.50
CA LEU A 268 -17.75 -1.25 8.91
C LEU A 268 -18.46 -2.56 8.53
N LYS A 269 -17.88 -3.40 7.68
CA LYS A 269 -18.46 -4.72 7.37
C LYS A 269 -17.79 -5.84 8.15
N VAL A 270 -16.48 -5.74 8.38
CA VAL A 270 -15.69 -6.82 8.99
C VAL A 270 -15.90 -6.90 10.50
N TYR A 271 -16.00 -5.78 11.21
CA TYR A 271 -15.98 -5.78 12.67
C TYR A 271 -17.35 -5.48 13.27
N THR A 272 -18.27 -6.45 13.30
CA THR A 272 -19.65 -6.21 13.80
C THR A 272 -19.85 -6.60 15.26
N GLU A 273 -19.01 -7.48 15.78
CA GLU A 273 -19.20 -8.07 17.11
C GLU A 273 -18.89 -7.06 18.22
N PRO A 274 -19.83 -6.86 19.18
CA PRO A 274 -19.64 -5.93 20.27
C PRO A 274 -18.63 -6.46 21.31
N ASP A 275 -18.04 -5.55 22.08
CA ASP A 275 -17.19 -5.87 23.23
C ASP A 275 -16.02 -6.85 22.94
N GLU A 276 -15.47 -6.81 21.73
CA GLU A 276 -14.47 -7.77 21.30
C GLU A 276 -13.04 -7.29 21.59
N TRP A 277 -12.78 -5.99 21.39
CA TRP A 277 -11.43 -5.40 21.35
C TRP A 277 -11.09 -4.66 22.64
N HIS A 278 -9.83 -4.80 23.08
CA HIS A 278 -9.33 -4.04 24.24
C HIS A 278 -8.88 -2.65 23.82
N CYS A 279 -8.32 -2.53 22.61
CA CYS A 279 -7.92 -1.26 22.06
C CYS A 279 -8.21 -1.18 20.56
N VAL A 280 -8.61 -0.01 20.09
CA VAL A 280 -8.62 0.37 18.68
C VAL A 280 -7.64 1.53 18.49
N ALA A 281 -6.70 1.39 17.56
CA ALA A 281 -5.68 2.40 17.27
C ALA A 281 -5.83 2.90 15.83
N THR A 282 -6.27 4.15 15.67
CA THR A 282 -6.49 4.78 14.35
C THR A 282 -5.38 5.79 14.06
N CYS A 283 -4.70 5.62 12.93
CA CYS A 283 -3.63 6.52 12.48
C CYS A 283 -3.92 7.02 11.06
N PHE A 284 -4.25 8.31 10.88
CA PHE A 284 -4.64 8.89 9.58
C PHE A 284 -5.79 8.11 8.90
N PHE A 285 -6.82 7.76 9.68
CA PHE A 285 -7.90 6.86 9.25
C PHE A 285 -9.29 7.50 9.30
N ILE A 286 -9.65 8.19 10.39
CA ILE A 286 -11.05 8.59 10.62
C ILE A 286 -11.60 9.59 9.58
N ASP A 287 -10.72 10.31 8.90
CA ASP A 287 -11.05 11.25 7.84
C ASP A 287 -11.22 10.59 6.47
N CYS A 288 -11.04 9.28 6.36
CA CYS A 288 -11.41 8.49 5.18
C CYS A 288 -12.88 8.03 5.20
N ALA A 289 -13.62 8.25 6.30
CA ALA A 289 -15.02 7.88 6.39
C ALA A 289 -15.91 8.80 5.53
N PRO A 290 -16.87 8.27 4.76
CA PRO A 290 -17.96 9.08 4.20
C PRO A 290 -18.81 9.71 5.31
N ASN A 291 -18.99 8.99 6.43
CA ASN A 291 -19.64 9.44 7.63
C ASN A 291 -18.79 9.07 8.85
N VAL A 292 -18.08 10.04 9.43
CA VAL A 292 -17.20 9.81 10.58
C VAL A 292 -17.96 9.33 11.82
N ILE A 293 -19.26 9.66 11.93
CA ILE A 293 -20.08 9.21 13.06
C ILE A 293 -20.23 7.69 13.05
N GLU A 294 -20.38 7.07 11.87
CA GLU A 294 -20.45 5.60 11.76
C GLU A 294 -19.15 4.94 12.23
N PHE A 295 -17.99 5.55 11.95
CA PHE A 295 -16.71 5.05 12.48
C PHE A 295 -16.66 5.16 14.00
N ILE A 296 -17.09 6.29 14.57
CA ILE A 296 -17.11 6.49 16.03
C ILE A 296 -18.06 5.49 16.70
N GLU A 297 -19.28 5.35 16.19
CA GLU A 297 -20.27 4.39 16.70
C GLU A 297 -19.76 2.95 16.59
N ARG A 298 -19.10 2.63 15.47
CA ARG A 298 -18.48 1.32 15.27
C ARG A 298 -17.38 1.06 16.29
N ILE A 299 -16.45 2.01 16.46
CA ILE A 299 -15.35 1.89 17.42
C ILE A 299 -15.89 1.72 18.83
N TYR A 300 -16.92 2.50 19.21
CA TYR A 300 -17.58 2.38 20.50
C TYR A 300 -18.19 0.99 20.70
N ASN A 301 -18.90 0.46 19.71
CA ASN A 301 -19.58 -0.84 19.81
C ASN A 301 -18.60 -2.01 19.97
N ILE A 302 -17.52 -2.03 19.18
CA ILE A 302 -16.58 -3.17 19.17
C ILE A 302 -15.59 -3.15 20.35
N LEU A 303 -15.47 -2.03 21.05
CA LEU A 303 -14.63 -1.90 22.23
C LEU A 303 -15.31 -2.50 23.45
N ARG A 304 -14.56 -3.29 24.22
CA ARG A 304 -14.97 -3.74 25.55
C ARG A 304 -15.27 -2.55 26.47
N PRO A 305 -16.12 -2.72 27.49
CA PRO A 305 -16.23 -1.73 28.57
C PRO A 305 -14.86 -1.47 29.21
N GLY A 306 -14.45 -0.19 29.26
CA GLY A 306 -13.12 0.20 29.73
C GLY A 306 -11.98 0.02 28.71
N GLY A 307 -12.31 -0.34 27.47
CA GLY A 307 -11.40 -0.38 26.33
C GLY A 307 -10.92 1.01 25.92
N LEU A 308 -9.83 1.03 25.17
CA LEU A 308 -9.12 2.25 24.77
C LEU A 308 -9.32 2.53 23.28
N TRP A 309 -9.63 3.78 22.93
CA TRP A 309 -9.46 4.26 21.57
C TRP A 309 -8.33 5.29 21.53
N VAL A 310 -7.28 5.02 20.76
CA VAL A 310 -6.20 5.98 20.49
C VAL A 310 -6.31 6.44 19.05
N ASN A 311 -6.39 7.76 18.84
CA ASN A 311 -6.49 8.37 17.51
C ASN A 311 -5.38 9.40 17.28
N LEU A 312 -4.70 9.31 16.13
CA LEU A 312 -3.78 10.33 15.66
C LEU A 312 -3.95 10.55 14.16
N GLY A 313 -4.22 11.78 13.74
CA GLY A 313 -4.34 12.12 12.33
C GLY A 313 -4.99 13.48 12.12
N PRO A 314 -4.96 14.00 10.89
CA PRO A 314 -5.68 15.21 10.53
C PRO A 314 -7.18 14.93 10.36
N LEU A 315 -7.91 15.96 9.93
CA LEU A 315 -9.31 15.87 9.46
C LEU A 315 -9.38 16.30 7.98
N LEU A 316 -8.64 15.61 7.12
CA LEU A 316 -8.66 15.83 5.67
C LEU A 316 -9.71 14.91 5.03
N TYR A 317 -10.97 15.32 5.10
CA TYR A 317 -12.08 14.49 4.60
C TYR A 317 -11.94 14.14 3.12
N HIS A 318 -11.89 12.83 2.85
CA HIS A 318 -11.65 12.28 1.51
C HIS A 318 -12.84 12.46 0.58
N TYR A 319 -14.05 12.49 1.16
CA TYR A 319 -15.31 12.66 0.46
C TYR A 319 -15.81 14.10 0.61
N ARG A 320 -16.33 14.65 -0.48
CA ARG A 320 -17.04 15.95 -0.49
C ARG A 320 -18.53 15.71 -0.41
#